data_AF-A0A6D2KAC3-F1
#
_entry.id   AF-A0A6D2KAC3-F1
#
_cell.length_a   1.000
_cell.length_b   1.000
_cell.length_c   1.000
_cell.angle_alpha   90.00
_cell.angle_beta   90.00
_cell.angle_gamma   90.00
#
_symmetry.space_group_name_H-M   'P 1'
#
loop_
_entity.id
_entity.type
_entity.pdbx_description
1 polymer ?
#
loop_
_entity_poly.entity_id
_entity_poly.type
_entity_poly.pdbx_seq_one_letter_code
_entity_poly.pdbx_strand_id
1 'polypeptide(L)'
;MEIIHLRSRKETYLPWRTSQDISSLPLPRFIVIRLGKRLIKVVVWNPYLGQTRCIECRYSHRTINRGWDRFCYALGYEAKNSCRNLKFLRFIDIYNGEQENEFDWYEIYDFDSGSWKTLDVTPNWLSLFGSRGVSFKGNTYWLASERNSEDYDDHIICFDFTREMFGPLLRLPFDAGNRDYVNLSCVREEKLAVSVRHRQTRETDIWITTKIEAEEVLWSKFLTVDTENHLLTSERFFIEEETKLVMGLELNGRRETFKIIGVEAGYFTEFDFGNGVHRDYRAHACSYVPSLMQIKQPPAGRKWKHQSDSEKLRYDQNKSRLVSLEKRAEEEMRNPVDFLSHCLRL
;
A
#
# COMPACT_ATOMS: atom_id res chain seq x y z
N MET A 1 -19.29 9.83 -15.72
CA MET A 1 -18.25 10.84 -16.01
C MET A 1 -18.81 12.14 -15.45
N GLU A 2 -18.30 12.60 -14.31
CA GLU A 2 -18.62 13.94 -13.78
C GLU A 2 -17.31 14.70 -13.69
N ILE A 3 -17.24 15.83 -14.38
CA ILE A 3 -16.14 16.79 -14.32
C ILE A 3 -16.35 17.58 -13.01
N ILE A 4 -15.56 17.27 -11.99
CA ILE A 4 -15.64 17.94 -10.68
C ILE A 4 -15.15 19.39 -10.86
N HIS A 5 -16.01 20.37 -10.56
CA HIS A 5 -15.65 21.79 -10.51
C HIS A 5 -14.86 22.10 -9.23
N LEU A 6 -13.60 22.56 -9.40
CA LEU A 6 -12.71 23.00 -8.33
C LEU A 6 -13.16 24.38 -7.80
N ARG A 7 -13.24 24.54 -6.47
CA ARG A 7 -13.33 25.87 -5.83
C ARG A 7 -12.06 26.12 -5.03
N SER A 8 -11.25 27.08 -5.49
CA SER A 8 -10.09 27.61 -4.76
C SER A 8 -10.56 28.46 -3.57
N ARG A 9 -9.87 28.34 -2.43
CA ARG A 9 -9.88 29.38 -1.39
C ARG A 9 -8.48 30.00 -1.36
N LYS A 10 -8.44 31.30 -1.69
CA LYS A 10 -7.28 32.20 -1.81
C LYS A 10 -6.57 32.15 -3.17
N GLU A 11 -6.92 33.13 -4.01
CA GLU A 11 -6.17 33.51 -5.20
C GLU A 11 -4.88 34.22 -4.76
N THR A 12 -3.74 33.58 -4.96
CA THR A 12 -2.48 34.26 -5.22
C THR A 12 -1.96 33.73 -6.56
N TYR A 13 -1.59 34.67 -7.43
CA TYR A 13 -1.43 34.51 -8.87
C TYR A 13 -0.57 33.30 -9.26
N LEU A 14 -1.21 32.30 -9.89
CA LEU A 14 -0.56 31.15 -10.51
C LEU A 14 0.09 31.56 -11.86
N PRO A 15 1.26 31.03 -12.25
CA PRO A 15 1.80 31.22 -13.60
C PRO A 15 1.03 30.40 -14.67
N TRP A 16 0.15 29.50 -14.27
CA TRP A 16 -0.58 28.60 -15.18
C TRP A 16 -1.89 29.25 -15.64
N ARG A 17 -1.83 30.10 -16.67
CA ARG A 17 -3.02 30.52 -17.41
C ARG A 17 -3.38 29.42 -18.42
N THR A 18 -4.18 28.45 -18.00
CA THR A 18 -5.24 27.74 -18.76
C THR A 18 -5.47 26.33 -18.20
N SER A 19 -6.72 25.85 -18.30
CA SER A 19 -7.16 24.52 -17.85
C SER A 19 -6.56 23.33 -18.61
N GLN A 20 -5.61 23.57 -19.53
CA GLN A 20 -4.96 22.53 -20.32
C GLN A 20 -3.76 21.88 -19.61
N ASP A 21 -3.13 22.52 -18.62
CA ASP A 21 -1.85 22.04 -18.05
C ASP A 21 -1.99 21.04 -16.87
N ILE A 22 -3.20 20.83 -16.32
CA ILE A 22 -3.41 19.72 -15.36
C ILE A 22 -3.39 18.37 -16.11
N SER A 23 -3.72 18.37 -17.40
CA SER A 23 -3.71 17.16 -18.24
C SER A 23 -2.30 16.73 -18.69
N SER A 24 -1.31 17.61 -18.55
CA SER A 24 0.11 17.34 -18.82
C SER A 24 0.89 16.90 -17.58
N LEU A 25 0.30 16.94 -16.38
CA LEU A 25 0.86 16.21 -15.26
C LEU A 25 0.87 14.73 -15.62
N PRO A 26 1.97 13.99 -15.43
CA PRO A 26 1.98 12.54 -15.59
C PRO A 26 1.11 11.96 -14.47
N LEU A 27 -0.22 11.98 -14.65
CA LEU A 27 -1.13 11.27 -13.78
C LEU A 27 -0.72 9.80 -13.88
N PRO A 28 -0.23 9.18 -12.79
CA PRO A 28 0.31 7.85 -12.92
C PRO A 28 -0.83 6.92 -13.35
N ARG A 29 -0.51 6.02 -14.29
CA ARG A 29 -1.48 5.09 -14.85
C ARG A 29 -1.62 3.91 -13.89
N PHE A 30 -2.55 4.00 -12.95
CA PHE A 30 -2.68 3.05 -11.86
C PHE A 30 -3.58 1.86 -12.20
N ILE A 31 -3.33 0.73 -11.54
CA ILE A 31 -4.37 -0.27 -11.29
C ILE A 31 -4.92 -0.05 -9.87
N VAL A 32 -6.24 0.04 -9.76
CA VAL A 32 -6.94 0.29 -8.50
C VAL A 32 -7.56 -1.00 -7.98
N ILE A 33 -7.33 -1.29 -6.70
CA ILE A 33 -7.95 -2.41 -5.99
C ILE A 33 -9.13 -1.90 -5.16
N ARG A 34 -10.33 -2.44 -5.42
CA ARG A 34 -11.54 -2.17 -4.63
C ARG A 34 -12.03 -3.45 -3.97
N LEU A 35 -12.40 -3.38 -2.70
CA LEU A 35 -12.96 -4.51 -1.95
C LEU A 35 -14.48 -4.41 -1.86
N GLY A 36 -15.17 -5.52 -2.06
CA GLY A 36 -16.61 -5.60 -1.84
C GLY A 36 -16.98 -5.63 -0.35
N LYS A 37 -18.24 -5.32 -0.01
CA LYS A 37 -18.76 -5.21 1.38
C LYS A 37 -18.53 -6.40 2.32
N ARG A 38 -18.19 -7.59 1.78
CA ARG A 38 -17.90 -8.79 2.57
C ARG A 38 -16.41 -9.21 2.52
N LEU A 39 -15.55 -8.44 1.86
CA LEU A 39 -14.13 -8.76 1.59
C LEU A 39 -13.91 -10.07 0.82
N ILE A 40 -14.97 -10.65 0.26
CA ILE A 40 -14.93 -11.90 -0.53
C ILE A 40 -14.48 -11.63 -1.95
N LYS A 41 -14.69 -10.41 -2.46
CA LYS A 41 -14.39 -10.04 -3.84
C LYS A 41 -13.50 -8.82 -3.89
N VAL A 42 -12.46 -8.94 -4.69
CA VAL A 42 -11.52 -7.88 -5.03
C VAL A 42 -11.74 -7.51 -6.49
N VAL A 43 -11.93 -6.23 -6.78
CA VAL A 43 -11.99 -5.73 -8.15
C VAL A 43 -10.68 -5.03 -8.47
N VAL A 44 -10.00 -5.54 -9.48
CA VAL A 44 -8.79 -4.98 -10.05
C VAL A 44 -9.19 -4.21 -11.29
N TRP A 45 -8.91 -2.91 -11.31
CA TRP A 45 -9.36 -1.99 -12.35
C TRP A 45 -8.19 -1.29 -13.01
N ASN A 46 -8.05 -1.45 -14.32
CA ASN A 46 -7.21 -0.60 -15.18
C ASN A 46 -8.11 0.51 -15.77
N PRO A 47 -8.16 1.72 -15.17
CA PRO A 47 -8.91 2.87 -15.68
C PRO A 47 -8.47 3.32 -17.07
N TYR A 48 -7.18 3.17 -17.41
CA TYR A 48 -6.65 3.62 -18.70
C TYR A 48 -7.22 2.81 -19.87
N LEU A 49 -7.29 1.48 -19.70
CA LEU A 49 -7.88 0.57 -20.71
C LEU A 49 -9.38 0.31 -20.47
N GLY A 50 -9.98 0.90 -19.44
CA GLY A 50 -11.36 0.61 -19.03
C GLY A 50 -11.60 -0.85 -18.61
N GLN A 51 -10.55 -1.61 -18.30
CA GLN A 51 -10.63 -3.04 -18.01
C GLN A 51 -10.84 -3.29 -16.53
N THR A 52 -11.76 -4.18 -16.18
CA THR A 52 -11.93 -4.66 -14.81
C THR A 52 -11.77 -6.17 -14.76
N ARG A 53 -11.30 -6.69 -13.63
CA ARG A 53 -11.34 -8.10 -13.29
C ARG A 53 -11.74 -8.26 -11.84
N CYS A 54 -12.76 -9.08 -11.62
CA CYS A 54 -13.18 -9.47 -10.29
C CYS A 54 -12.45 -10.77 -9.92
N ILE A 55 -11.86 -10.78 -8.74
CA ILE A 55 -11.19 -11.92 -8.12
C ILE A 55 -12.00 -12.30 -6.89
N GLU A 56 -12.36 -13.57 -6.79
CA GLU A 56 -12.97 -14.12 -5.59
C GLU A 56 -11.85 -14.61 -4.66
N CYS A 57 -11.78 -14.00 -3.48
CA CYS A 57 -10.88 -14.41 -2.40
C CYS A 57 -11.31 -15.79 -1.89
N ARG A 58 -10.32 -16.62 -1.51
CA ARG A 58 -10.61 -17.97 -1.01
C ARG A 58 -11.36 -17.97 0.32
N TYR A 59 -11.25 -16.90 1.09
CA TYR A 59 -11.94 -16.73 2.36
C TYR A 59 -12.13 -15.25 2.70
N SER A 60 -13.18 -14.96 3.45
CA SER A 60 -13.31 -13.70 4.20
C SER A 60 -12.93 -13.91 5.65
N HIS A 61 -12.47 -12.83 6.27
CA HIS A 61 -12.30 -12.69 7.71
C HIS A 61 -13.36 -11.71 8.21
N ARG A 62 -14.05 -12.03 9.30
CA ARG A 62 -14.88 -11.04 10.00
C ARG A 62 -13.95 -10.28 10.91
N THR A 63 -13.80 -8.98 10.67
CA THR A 63 -12.98 -8.11 11.50
C THR A 63 -13.48 -8.14 12.95
N ILE A 64 -12.82 -8.90 13.82
CA ILE A 64 -13.20 -9.02 15.23
C ILE A 64 -13.00 -7.67 15.95
N ASN A 65 -12.04 -6.86 15.48
CA ASN A 65 -11.80 -5.50 15.96
C ASN A 65 -12.35 -4.43 15.00
N ARG A 66 -13.55 -3.90 15.30
CA ARG A 66 -14.06 -2.58 14.87
C ARG A 66 -13.86 -2.19 13.39
N GLY A 67 -14.04 -3.12 12.45
CA GLY A 67 -14.19 -2.80 11.01
C GLY A 67 -12.91 -2.56 10.21
N TRP A 68 -11.72 -2.91 10.72
CA TRP A 68 -10.46 -2.78 9.96
C TRP A 68 -10.09 -4.10 9.29
N ASP A 69 -10.00 -4.07 7.96
CA ASP A 69 -9.45 -5.17 7.19
C ASP A 69 -7.95 -5.32 7.50
N ARG A 70 -7.54 -6.49 8.01
CA ARG A 70 -6.15 -6.80 8.37
C ARG A 70 -5.34 -7.33 7.18
N PHE A 71 -5.94 -7.47 6.00
CA PHE A 71 -5.22 -7.91 4.83
C PHE A 71 -4.38 -6.79 4.24
N CYS A 72 -3.12 -7.14 3.94
CA CYS A 72 -2.27 -6.41 3.03
C CYS A 72 -2.52 -6.90 1.60
N TYR A 73 -2.48 -5.96 0.67
CA TYR A 73 -2.77 -6.19 -0.74
C TYR A 73 -1.70 -5.55 -1.61
N ALA A 74 -1.26 -6.27 -2.62
CA ALA A 74 -0.24 -5.79 -3.54
C ALA A 74 -0.52 -6.29 -4.96
N LEU A 75 -0.25 -5.44 -5.94
CA LEU A 75 -0.19 -5.85 -7.34
C LEU A 75 1.21 -5.64 -7.86
N GLY A 76 1.66 -6.62 -8.62
CA GLY A 76 2.91 -6.58 -9.35
C GLY A 76 2.83 -7.50 -10.54
N TYR A 77 3.94 -7.62 -11.25
CA TYR A 77 3.99 -8.44 -12.43
C TYR A 77 5.31 -9.15 -12.58
N GLU A 78 5.23 -10.34 -13.15
CA GLU A 78 6.37 -11.09 -13.63
C GLU A 78 6.59 -10.75 -15.11
N ALA A 79 7.81 -10.34 -15.46
CA ALA A 79 8.18 -10.14 -16.86
C ALA A 79 8.43 -11.51 -17.53
N LYS A 80 7.58 -11.90 -18.48
CA LYS A 80 7.71 -13.12 -19.29
C LYS A 80 7.90 -12.77 -20.76
N ASN A 81 9.15 -12.71 -21.22
CA ASN A 81 9.47 -12.34 -22.61
C ASN A 81 8.79 -11.01 -23.02
N SER A 82 8.00 -11.03 -24.10
CA SER A 82 7.23 -9.87 -24.61
C SER A 82 5.95 -9.55 -23.82
N CYS A 83 5.61 -10.35 -22.81
CA CYS A 83 4.38 -10.23 -22.02
C CYS A 83 4.69 -10.01 -20.54
N ARG A 84 3.74 -9.45 -19.81
CA ARG A 84 3.82 -9.32 -18.35
C ARG A 84 2.64 -10.04 -17.73
N ASN A 85 2.93 -10.95 -16.81
CA ASN A 85 1.93 -11.70 -16.06
C ASN A 85 1.59 -10.93 -14.79
N LEU A 86 0.41 -10.34 -14.75
CA LEU A 86 -0.08 -9.64 -13.56
C LEU A 86 -0.33 -10.66 -12.44
N LYS A 87 0.04 -10.31 -11.22
CA LYS A 87 -0.18 -11.11 -10.03
C LYS A 87 -0.70 -10.24 -8.90
N PHE A 88 -1.56 -10.82 -8.08
CA PHE A 88 -2.16 -10.16 -6.93
C PHE A 88 -1.75 -10.88 -5.66
N LEU A 89 -0.93 -10.22 -4.84
CA LEU A 89 -0.54 -10.70 -3.53
C LEU A 89 -1.58 -10.24 -2.51
N ARG A 90 -1.97 -11.17 -1.64
CA ARG A 90 -2.82 -10.93 -0.49
C ARG A 90 -2.20 -11.65 0.69
N PHE A 91 -2.02 -10.96 1.81
CA PHE A 91 -1.54 -11.62 3.01
C PHE A 91 -2.08 -10.98 4.27
N ILE A 92 -2.06 -11.75 5.35
CA ILE A 92 -2.31 -11.30 6.70
C ILE A 92 -1.14 -11.78 7.55
N ASP A 93 -0.60 -10.89 8.35
CA ASP A 93 0.47 -11.19 9.30
C ASP A 93 0.11 -10.48 10.61
N ILE A 94 -0.30 -11.28 11.59
CA ILE A 94 -0.68 -10.81 12.92
C ILE A 94 0.43 -11.25 13.85
N TYR A 95 1.12 -10.26 14.41
CA TYR A 95 2.14 -10.43 15.42
C TYR A 95 1.84 -9.49 16.58
N ASN A 96 1.65 -10.06 17.77
CA ASN A 96 1.35 -9.32 19.00
C ASN A 96 2.41 -9.52 20.10
N GLY A 97 3.57 -10.11 19.76
CA GLY A 97 4.61 -10.47 20.74
C GLY A 97 4.31 -11.71 21.59
N GLU A 98 3.09 -12.25 21.53
CA GLU A 98 2.67 -13.48 22.20
C GLU A 98 2.49 -14.59 21.16
N GLN A 99 3.35 -15.63 21.21
CA GLN A 99 3.39 -16.72 20.22
C GLN A 99 2.02 -17.36 19.96
N GLU A 100 1.18 -17.44 21.00
CA GLU A 100 -0.12 -18.08 20.90
C GLU A 100 -1.06 -17.34 19.94
N ASN A 101 -0.93 -16.02 19.80
CA ASN A 101 -1.82 -15.18 19.00
C ASN A 101 -1.21 -14.78 17.64
N GLU A 102 -0.09 -15.39 17.26
CA GLU A 102 0.53 -15.17 15.95
C GLU A 102 -0.21 -15.91 14.83
N PHE A 103 -0.48 -15.19 13.74
CA PHE A 103 -1.10 -15.77 12.56
C PHE A 103 -0.64 -15.11 11.28
N ASP A 104 -0.10 -15.93 10.39
CA ASP A 104 0.41 -15.53 9.10
C ASP A 104 -0.23 -16.38 7.99
N TRP A 105 -0.62 -15.73 6.91
CA TRP A 105 -1.10 -16.41 5.70
C TRP A 105 -0.86 -15.55 4.47
N TYR A 106 0.02 -16.02 3.59
CA TYR A 106 0.37 -15.39 2.33
C TYR A 106 -0.21 -16.15 1.13
N GLU A 107 -0.85 -15.42 0.23
CA GLU A 107 -1.48 -15.96 -0.97
C GLU A 107 -1.18 -15.09 -2.17
N ILE A 108 -0.97 -15.72 -3.32
CA ILE A 108 -0.82 -15.01 -4.59
C ILE A 108 -1.83 -15.55 -5.60
N TYR A 109 -2.47 -14.64 -6.31
CA TYR A 109 -3.37 -14.94 -7.42
C TYR A 109 -2.66 -14.64 -8.74
N ASP A 110 -2.58 -15.64 -9.60
CA ASP A 110 -2.02 -15.53 -10.94
C ASP A 110 -3.12 -15.25 -11.95
N PHE A 111 -2.98 -14.17 -12.71
CA PHE A 111 -4.00 -13.74 -13.66
C PHE A 111 -4.03 -14.61 -14.92
N ASP A 112 -2.90 -15.18 -15.32
CA ASP A 112 -2.78 -16.05 -16.49
C ASP A 112 -3.47 -17.39 -16.26
N SER A 113 -3.25 -18.01 -15.10
CA SER A 113 -3.87 -19.28 -14.74
C SER A 113 -5.28 -19.12 -14.17
N GLY A 114 -5.57 -17.95 -13.59
CA GLY A 114 -6.79 -17.68 -12.85
C GLY A 114 -6.88 -18.43 -11.52
N SER A 115 -5.74 -18.79 -10.93
CA SER A 115 -5.68 -19.62 -9.70
C SER A 115 -4.95 -18.93 -8.57
N TRP A 116 -5.37 -19.25 -7.35
CA TRP A 116 -4.67 -18.93 -6.11
C TRP A 116 -3.58 -19.97 -5.80
N LYS A 117 -2.49 -19.51 -5.19
CA LYS A 117 -1.40 -20.30 -4.64
C LYS A 117 -1.06 -19.79 -3.25
N THR A 118 -0.91 -20.68 -2.27
CA THR A 118 -0.40 -20.35 -0.94
C THR A 118 1.12 -20.28 -1.00
N LEU A 119 1.68 -19.18 -0.50
CA LEU A 119 3.12 -18.99 -0.40
C LEU A 119 3.60 -19.54 0.94
N ASP A 120 4.77 -20.17 0.90
CA ASP A 120 5.47 -20.62 2.10
C ASP A 120 6.44 -19.51 2.50
N VAL A 121 6.05 -18.71 3.49
CA VAL A 121 6.77 -17.51 3.92
C VAL A 121 7.00 -17.64 5.41
N THR A 122 8.24 -17.39 5.84
CA THR A 122 8.58 -17.26 7.26
C THR A 122 8.94 -15.79 7.50
N PRO A 123 7.99 -14.96 7.98
CA PRO A 123 8.27 -13.53 8.13
C PRO A 123 9.28 -13.31 9.27
N ASN A 124 10.47 -12.83 8.92
CA ASN A 124 11.48 -12.32 9.86
C ASN A 124 11.41 -10.79 9.99
N TRP A 125 10.33 -10.19 9.49
CA TRP A 125 10.06 -8.77 9.46
C TRP A 125 8.62 -8.50 9.86
N LEU A 126 8.33 -7.24 10.17
CA LEU A 126 6.98 -6.73 10.41
C LEU A 126 6.77 -5.50 9.51
N SER A 127 5.69 -5.50 8.73
CA SER A 127 5.22 -4.27 8.08
C SER A 127 4.20 -3.63 8.98
N LEU A 128 4.28 -2.31 9.15
CA LEU A 128 3.27 -1.58 9.91
C LEU A 128 1.86 -1.82 9.35
N PHE A 129 0.94 -2.12 10.25
CA PHE A 129 -0.49 -2.17 9.94
C PHE A 129 -0.93 -0.87 9.28
N GLY A 130 -1.45 -0.95 8.06
CA GLY A 130 -1.91 0.20 7.29
C GLY A 130 -0.88 0.78 6.32
N SER A 131 0.38 0.33 6.35
CA SER A 131 1.38 0.67 5.35
C SER A 131 0.93 0.18 3.97
N ARG A 132 0.74 1.12 3.03
CA ARG A 132 0.32 0.81 1.67
C ARG A 132 1.56 0.65 0.82
N GLY A 133 1.85 -0.58 0.41
CA GLY A 133 3.03 -0.88 -0.41
C GLY A 133 3.08 -0.06 -1.70
N VAL A 134 4.30 0.25 -2.12
CA VAL A 134 4.59 1.03 -3.33
C VAL A 134 5.09 0.11 -4.42
N SER A 135 4.45 0.16 -5.58
CA SER A 135 4.88 -0.63 -6.74
C SER A 135 6.02 0.07 -7.49
N PHE A 136 7.11 -0.65 -7.71
CA PHE A 136 8.30 -0.18 -8.41
C PHE A 136 8.89 -1.30 -9.28
N LYS A 137 9.07 -1.01 -10.57
CA LYS A 137 9.59 -1.95 -11.58
C LYS A 137 8.94 -3.34 -11.58
N GLY A 138 7.64 -3.40 -11.27
CA GLY A 138 6.85 -4.65 -11.23
C GLY A 138 6.86 -5.39 -9.91
N ASN A 139 7.69 -4.95 -8.95
CA ASN A 139 7.70 -5.44 -7.59
C ASN A 139 6.98 -4.47 -6.65
N THR A 140 6.69 -4.89 -5.41
CA THR A 140 6.11 -4.00 -4.40
C THR A 140 7.02 -3.91 -3.19
N TYR A 141 7.15 -2.71 -2.65
CA TYR A 141 7.99 -2.38 -1.51
C TYR A 141 7.13 -1.85 -0.36
N TRP A 142 7.48 -2.22 0.87
CA TRP A 142 6.84 -1.72 2.09
C TRP A 142 7.91 -1.20 3.05
N LEU A 143 7.50 -0.27 3.91
CA LEU A 143 8.23 -0.02 5.15
C LEU A 143 8.12 -1.26 6.03
N ALA A 144 9.25 -1.64 6.63
CA ALA A 144 9.36 -2.82 7.46
C ALA A 144 10.39 -2.61 8.57
N SER A 145 10.28 -3.42 9.61
CA SER A 145 11.25 -3.55 10.69
C SER A 145 11.59 -5.00 10.91
N GLU A 146 12.74 -5.27 11.52
CA GLU A 146 13.09 -6.62 11.95
C GLU A 146 12.08 -7.13 12.99
N ARG A 147 11.66 -8.38 12.85
CA ARG A 147 10.72 -9.00 13.79
C ARG A 147 11.41 -9.12 15.15
N ASN A 148 10.74 -8.64 16.21
CA ASN A 148 11.25 -8.54 17.59
C ASN A 148 12.27 -7.42 17.85
N SER A 149 12.50 -6.48 16.93
CA SER A 149 13.26 -5.26 17.25
C SER A 149 12.40 -4.24 17.99
N GLU A 150 13.03 -3.42 18.83
CA GLU A 150 12.40 -2.21 19.41
C GLU A 150 12.43 -1.02 18.44
N ASP A 151 13.19 -1.13 17.35
CA ASP A 151 13.30 -0.11 16.31
C ASP A 151 12.07 -0.16 15.38
N TYR A 152 11.58 1.03 15.00
CA TYR A 152 10.40 1.19 14.15
C TYR A 152 10.83 1.73 12.78
N ASP A 153 10.28 1.15 11.70
CA ASP A 153 10.44 1.57 10.29
C ASP A 153 11.85 2.01 9.89
N ASP A 154 12.85 1.17 10.13
CA ASP A 154 14.25 1.43 9.75
C ASP A 154 14.65 0.73 8.44
N HIS A 155 13.76 -0.09 7.86
CA HIS A 155 13.99 -0.81 6.61
C HIS A 155 12.84 -0.67 5.61
N ILE A 156 13.14 -1.05 4.36
CA ILE A 156 12.14 -1.44 3.38
C ILE A 156 12.29 -2.93 3.05
N ILE A 157 11.19 -3.56 2.67
CA ILE A 157 11.19 -4.92 2.13
C ILE A 157 10.50 -4.99 0.78
N CYS A 158 11.05 -5.80 -0.12
CA CYS A 158 10.54 -6.04 -1.45
C CYS A 158 9.85 -7.40 -1.53
N PHE A 159 8.67 -7.47 -2.15
CA PHE A 159 8.15 -8.72 -2.69
C PHE A 159 8.44 -8.79 -4.19
N ASP A 160 9.28 -9.75 -4.57
CA ASP A 160 9.61 -10.05 -5.96
C ASP A 160 8.53 -10.94 -6.57
N PHE A 161 7.74 -10.40 -7.49
CA PHE A 161 6.65 -11.14 -8.13
C PHE A 161 7.11 -12.16 -9.17
N THR A 162 8.35 -12.04 -9.64
CA THR A 162 8.98 -13.00 -10.54
C THR A 162 9.44 -14.22 -9.75
N ARG A 163 10.09 -14.01 -8.61
CA ARG A 163 10.54 -15.09 -7.70
C ARG A 163 9.44 -15.60 -6.77
N GLU A 164 8.35 -14.84 -6.63
CA GLU A 164 7.26 -15.07 -5.67
C GLU A 164 7.74 -15.16 -4.22
N MET A 165 8.70 -14.30 -3.85
CA MET A 165 9.38 -14.33 -2.56
C MET A 165 9.68 -12.91 -2.06
N PHE A 166 9.80 -12.77 -0.74
CA PHE A 166 10.34 -11.55 -0.14
C PHE A 166 11.86 -11.52 -0.25
N GLY A 167 12.42 -10.35 -0.56
CA GLY A 167 13.84 -10.07 -0.53
C GLY A 167 14.35 -9.79 0.90
N PRO A 168 15.64 -9.45 1.05
CA PRO A 168 16.18 -9.02 2.33
C PRO A 168 15.59 -7.67 2.77
N LEU A 169 15.74 -7.36 4.06
CA LEU A 169 15.51 -6.03 4.59
C LEU A 169 16.60 -5.08 4.09
N LEU A 170 16.19 -3.95 3.53
CA LEU A 170 17.08 -2.92 3.01
C LEU A 170 17.00 -1.68 3.89
N ARG A 171 18.12 -1.26 4.48
CA ARG A 171 18.17 -0.13 5.42
C ARG A 171 17.70 1.19 4.77
N LEU A 172 16.95 1.97 5.53
CA LEU A 172 16.64 3.36 5.23
C LEU A 172 17.86 4.26 5.50
N PRO A 173 17.88 5.50 4.97
CA PRO A 173 19.00 6.42 5.17
C PRO A 173 19.03 7.09 6.55
N PHE A 174 18.14 6.70 7.45
CA PHE A 174 17.98 7.26 8.80
C PHE A 174 17.40 6.19 9.72
N ASP A 175 17.56 6.39 11.02
CA ASP A 175 16.88 5.61 12.05
C ASP A 175 15.60 6.37 12.46
N ALA A 176 14.44 5.77 12.22
CA ALA A 176 13.15 6.37 12.59
C ALA A 176 12.85 6.07 14.07
N GLY A 177 12.46 7.10 14.81
CA GLY A 177 12.07 7.01 16.20
C GLY A 177 10.59 6.63 16.39
N ASN A 178 10.24 6.27 17.62
CA ASN A 178 8.85 5.99 17.99
C ASN A 178 7.95 7.22 17.70
N ARG A 179 6.93 7.02 16.86
CA ARG A 179 5.96 8.02 16.36
C ARG A 179 6.51 9.00 15.32
N ASP A 180 7.63 8.68 14.68
CA ASP A 180 8.00 9.37 13.46
C ASP A 180 7.07 8.96 12.32
N TYR A 181 6.86 9.89 11.39
CA TYR A 181 6.02 9.62 10.22
C TYR A 181 6.94 9.31 9.05
N VAL A 182 6.99 8.02 8.68
CA VAL A 182 7.72 7.54 7.52
C VAL A 182 6.72 7.18 6.42
N ASN A 183 6.94 7.68 5.21
CA ASN A 183 6.15 7.30 4.04
C ASN A 183 7.06 6.88 2.90
N LEU A 184 6.62 5.87 2.15
CA LEU A 184 7.28 5.41 0.93
C LEU A 184 6.52 5.92 -0.30
N SER A 185 7.26 6.25 -1.35
CA SER A 185 6.72 6.67 -2.64
C SER A 185 7.65 6.26 -3.80
N CYS A 186 7.21 6.53 -5.03
CA CYS A 186 7.92 6.27 -6.26
C CYS A 186 8.03 7.59 -7.06
N VAL A 187 9.23 7.89 -7.55
CA VAL A 187 9.54 9.08 -8.34
C VAL A 187 9.72 8.67 -9.79
N ARG A 188 8.82 9.17 -10.65
CA ARG A 188 8.85 8.95 -12.11
C ARG A 188 9.03 7.48 -12.55
N GLU A 189 8.67 6.52 -11.70
CA GLU A 189 8.84 5.07 -11.93
C GLU A 189 10.30 4.59 -12.02
N GLU A 190 11.25 5.47 -11.71
CA GLU A 190 12.69 5.22 -11.86
C GLU A 190 13.41 5.08 -10.52
N LYS A 191 12.91 5.76 -9.48
CA LYS A 191 13.49 5.79 -8.14
C LYS A 191 12.41 5.55 -7.08
N LEU A 192 12.80 5.01 -5.93
CA LEU A 192 11.98 5.08 -4.73
C LEU A 192 12.27 6.40 -3.99
N ALA A 193 11.29 6.89 -3.26
CA ALA A 193 11.44 7.99 -2.34
C ALA A 193 10.93 7.60 -0.96
N VAL A 194 11.60 8.08 0.08
CA VAL A 194 11.12 7.97 1.45
C VAL A 194 11.12 9.35 2.07
N SER A 195 10.04 9.68 2.77
CA SER A 195 9.96 10.88 3.60
C SER A 195 9.97 10.51 5.06
N VAL A 196 10.75 11.21 5.87
CA VAL A 196 10.74 11.08 7.33
C VAL A 196 10.45 12.43 7.98
N ARG A 197 9.52 12.42 8.92
CA ARG A 197 9.22 13.57 9.77
C ARG A 197 9.34 13.14 11.21
N HIS A 198 10.36 13.67 11.88
CA HIS A 198 10.53 13.39 13.30
C HIS A 198 9.44 14.10 14.11
N ARG A 199 8.91 13.44 15.14
CA ARG A 199 7.84 14.02 15.97
C ARG A 199 8.22 15.37 16.59
N GLN A 200 9.51 15.57 16.84
CA GLN A 200 10.05 16.75 17.53
C GLN A 200 10.32 17.92 16.56
N THR A 201 10.32 17.67 15.25
CA THR A 201 10.67 18.66 14.23
C THR A 201 9.49 18.99 13.33
N ARG A 202 9.48 20.22 12.78
CA ARG A 202 8.54 20.62 11.72
C ARG A 202 9.08 20.32 10.33
N GLU A 203 10.34 19.95 10.24
CA GLU A 203 10.99 19.60 8.99
C GLU A 203 10.63 18.18 8.58
N THR A 204 10.38 17.99 7.30
CA THR A 204 10.28 16.66 6.68
C THR A 204 11.42 16.50 5.70
N ASP A 205 12.24 15.50 5.94
CA ASP A 205 13.32 15.12 5.05
C ASP A 205 12.82 14.15 4.00
N ILE A 206 13.19 14.40 2.75
CA ILE A 206 12.86 13.54 1.62
C ILE A 206 14.15 13.00 1.03
N TRP A 207 14.22 11.68 0.92
CA TRP A 207 15.33 10.94 0.36
C TRP A 207 14.86 10.21 -0.88
N ILE A 208 15.72 10.12 -1.89
CA ILE A 208 15.48 9.35 -3.12
C ILE A 208 16.58 8.33 -3.33
N THR A 209 16.25 7.21 -3.96
CA THR A 209 17.26 6.19 -4.28
C THR A 209 18.17 6.68 -5.39
N THR A 210 19.48 6.58 -5.19
CA THR A 210 20.49 6.70 -6.26
C THR A 210 20.78 5.35 -6.90
N LYS A 211 20.63 4.27 -6.12
CA LYS A 211 20.79 2.88 -6.55
C LYS A 211 19.82 1.98 -5.80
N ILE A 212 19.25 0.99 -6.49
CA ILE A 212 18.47 -0.07 -5.88
C ILE A 212 18.66 -1.37 -6.65
N GLU A 213 19.16 -2.39 -5.95
CA GLU A 213 19.41 -3.75 -6.42
C GLU A 213 18.77 -4.76 -5.46
N ALA A 214 18.97 -6.06 -5.69
CA ALA A 214 18.30 -7.10 -4.93
C ALA A 214 18.63 -7.09 -3.43
N GLU A 215 19.86 -6.68 -3.07
CA GLU A 215 20.38 -6.75 -1.70
C GLU A 215 20.94 -5.41 -1.20
N GLU A 216 20.87 -4.36 -2.01
CA GLU A 216 21.46 -3.05 -1.69
C GLU A 216 20.53 -1.92 -2.14
N VAL A 217 20.43 -0.90 -1.29
CA VAL A 217 19.81 0.38 -1.63
C VAL A 217 20.74 1.51 -1.21
N LEU A 218 20.94 2.47 -2.09
CA LEU A 218 21.66 3.71 -1.79
C LEU A 218 20.70 4.88 -1.94
N TRP A 219 20.81 5.81 -1.00
CA TRP A 219 19.94 6.96 -0.88
C TRP A 219 20.75 8.25 -0.96
N SER A 220 20.12 9.29 -1.50
CA SER A 220 20.60 10.66 -1.39
C SER A 220 19.48 11.54 -0.84
N LYS A 221 19.83 12.43 0.09
CA LYS A 221 18.89 13.44 0.57
C LYS A 221 18.54 14.35 -0.60
N PHE A 222 17.26 14.40 -0.95
CA PHE A 222 16.76 15.19 -2.06
C PHE A 222 16.48 16.62 -1.63
N LEU A 223 15.69 16.78 -0.57
CA LEU A 223 15.38 18.08 0.02
C LEU A 223 14.82 17.95 1.43
N THR A 224 14.80 19.07 2.15
CA THR A 224 14.08 19.23 3.42
C THR A 224 12.97 20.24 3.20
N VAL A 225 11.74 19.90 3.59
CA VAL A 225 10.62 20.83 3.57
C VAL A 225 10.33 21.27 5.00
N ASP A 226 10.40 22.57 5.27
CA ASP A 226 9.81 23.11 6.49
C ASP A 226 8.29 23.11 6.33
N THR A 227 7.64 22.31 7.17
CA THR A 227 6.21 22.08 7.09
C THR A 227 5.58 22.71 8.33
N GLU A 228 5.48 24.04 8.35
CA GLU A 228 4.72 24.79 9.38
C GLU A 228 3.27 24.28 9.48
N ASN A 229 2.73 23.76 8.37
CA ASN A 229 1.45 23.07 8.30
C ASN A 229 1.68 21.56 8.11
N HIS A 230 0.76 20.73 8.59
CA HIS A 230 0.81 19.27 8.66
C HIS A 230 0.90 18.54 7.29
N LEU A 231 1.92 18.82 6.49
CA LEU A 231 1.93 18.59 5.05
C LEU A 231 2.17 17.13 4.63
N LEU A 232 2.82 16.33 5.49
CA LEU A 232 3.25 14.97 5.17
C LEU A 232 2.84 13.93 6.22
N THR A 233 1.73 14.19 6.93
CA THR A 233 0.96 13.14 7.63
C THR A 233 0.15 12.28 6.65
N SER A 234 0.20 12.63 5.36
CA SER A 234 -0.44 11.91 4.27
C SER A 234 0.20 10.53 4.06
N GLU A 235 -0.64 9.49 3.96
CA GLU A 235 -0.24 8.13 3.59
C GLU A 235 0.38 8.03 2.18
N ARG A 236 0.32 9.11 1.35
CA ARG A 236 0.77 9.10 -0.05
C ARG A 236 1.29 10.48 -0.48
N PHE A 237 2.55 10.55 -0.87
CA PHE A 237 3.13 11.74 -1.48
C PHE A 237 3.72 11.43 -2.86
N PHE A 238 3.92 12.46 -3.69
CA PHE A 238 4.54 12.39 -5.00
C PHE A 238 5.60 13.47 -5.10
N ILE A 239 6.68 13.19 -5.82
CA ILE A 239 7.76 14.14 -6.06
C ILE A 239 7.88 14.39 -7.56
N GLU A 240 8.00 15.65 -7.92
CA GLU A 240 8.53 16.08 -9.21
C GLU A 240 9.99 16.54 -9.03
N GLU A 241 10.95 15.80 -9.60
CA GLU A 241 12.38 16.00 -9.37
C GLU A 241 12.88 17.30 -9.98
N GLU A 242 12.47 17.60 -11.21
CA GLU A 242 12.97 18.75 -11.99
C GLU A 242 12.55 20.10 -11.39
N THR A 243 11.30 20.20 -10.94
CA THR A 243 10.73 21.43 -10.38
C THR A 243 10.67 21.41 -8.86
N LYS A 244 11.21 20.36 -8.22
CA LYS A 244 11.16 20.11 -6.76
C LYS A 244 9.78 20.32 -6.17
N LEU A 245 8.76 19.76 -6.82
CA LEU A 245 7.40 19.78 -6.28
C LEU A 245 7.17 18.59 -5.38
N VAL A 246 6.59 18.84 -4.22
CA VAL A 246 6.11 17.80 -3.32
C VAL A 246 4.59 17.91 -3.27
N MET A 247 3.92 16.81 -3.59
CA MET A 247 2.48 16.72 -3.56
C MET A 247 2.05 15.67 -2.55
N GLY A 248 1.02 15.94 -1.74
CA GLY A 248 0.52 15.02 -0.73
C GLY A 248 -1.01 14.93 -0.74
N LEU A 249 -1.55 13.73 -0.50
CA LEU A 249 -2.99 13.51 -0.37
C LEU A 249 -3.36 13.21 1.08
N GLU A 250 -3.83 14.20 1.81
CA GLU A 250 -4.25 14.01 3.20
C GLU A 250 -5.70 13.53 3.27
N LEU A 251 -5.93 12.51 4.10
CA LEU A 251 -7.26 11.98 4.40
C LEU A 251 -7.66 12.40 5.81
N ASN A 252 -8.43 13.49 5.94
CA ASN A 252 -8.96 13.93 7.23
C ASN A 252 -10.44 13.55 7.38
N GLY A 253 -10.68 12.39 7.97
CA GLY A 253 -12.02 11.83 8.16
C GLY A 253 -12.70 11.48 6.84
N ARG A 254 -13.52 12.39 6.30
CA ARG A 254 -14.23 12.24 5.01
C ARG A 254 -13.74 13.19 3.92
N ARG A 255 -12.79 14.05 4.25
CA ARG A 255 -12.24 15.04 3.32
C ARG A 255 -10.92 14.54 2.78
N GLU A 256 -10.79 14.66 1.48
CA GLU A 256 -9.53 14.43 0.78
C GLU A 256 -8.98 15.80 0.40
N THR A 257 -7.84 16.17 0.98
CA THR A 257 -7.15 17.41 0.68
C THR A 257 -5.87 17.10 -0.07
N PHE A 258 -5.71 17.72 -1.24
CA PHE A 258 -4.50 17.62 -2.04
C PHE A 258 -3.66 18.87 -1.86
N LYS A 259 -2.41 18.68 -1.47
CA LYS A 259 -1.48 19.76 -1.15
C LYS A 259 -0.33 19.71 -2.13
N ILE A 260 0.05 20.86 -2.68
CA ILE A 260 1.19 21.03 -3.59
C ILE A 260 2.13 22.06 -2.98
N ILE A 261 3.41 21.74 -2.92
CA ILE A 261 4.47 22.60 -2.41
C ILE A 261 5.54 22.73 -3.50
N GLY A 262 5.78 23.95 -3.97
CA GLY A 262 6.95 24.28 -4.78
C GLY A 262 8.06 24.80 -3.89
N VAL A 263 9.04 23.94 -3.58
CA VAL A 263 10.08 24.26 -2.58
C VAL A 263 10.94 25.44 -3.03
N GLU A 264 11.37 25.48 -4.29
CA GLU A 264 12.22 26.58 -4.80
C GLU A 264 11.46 27.88 -5.00
N ALA A 265 10.22 27.78 -5.46
CA ALA A 265 9.39 28.94 -5.72
C ALA A 265 8.62 29.43 -4.48
N GLY A 266 8.76 28.74 -3.34
CA GLY A 266 8.16 29.09 -2.06
C GLY A 266 6.63 29.12 -2.06
N TYR A 267 5.97 28.43 -3.01
CA TYR A 267 4.51 28.43 -3.09
C TYR A 267 3.89 27.19 -2.48
N PHE A 268 2.72 27.41 -1.89
CA PHE A 268 1.88 26.38 -1.30
C PHE A 268 0.47 26.50 -1.87
N THR A 269 -0.11 25.38 -2.28
CA THR A 269 -1.50 25.33 -2.74
C THR A 269 -2.21 24.14 -2.13
N GLU A 270 -3.43 24.36 -1.65
CA GLU A 270 -4.29 23.33 -1.08
C GLU A 270 -5.62 23.28 -1.84
N PHE A 271 -6.00 22.07 -2.24
CA PHE A 271 -7.25 21.77 -2.91
C PHE A 271 -8.08 20.85 -2.02
N ASP A 272 -9.24 21.32 -1.58
CA ASP A 272 -10.23 20.51 -0.86
C ASP A 272 -11.19 19.89 -1.89
N PHE A 273 -11.19 18.57 -2.01
CA PHE A 273 -12.12 17.85 -2.91
C PHE A 273 -13.51 17.67 -2.29
N GLY A 274 -13.75 18.14 -1.07
CA GLY A 274 -15.00 18.02 -0.35
C GLY A 274 -15.19 16.64 0.29
N ASN A 275 -16.44 16.32 0.66
CA ASN A 275 -16.76 15.01 1.23
C ASN A 275 -16.69 13.95 0.13
N GLY A 276 -15.75 13.00 0.23
CA GLY A 276 -15.68 11.86 -0.67
C GLY A 276 -16.99 11.05 -0.65
N VAL A 277 -17.60 10.87 -1.82
CA VAL A 277 -18.72 9.93 -2.01
C VAL A 277 -18.12 8.54 -2.05
N HIS A 278 -18.00 7.87 -0.91
CA HIS A 278 -18.19 6.42 -0.71
C HIS A 278 -17.53 5.97 0.61
N ARG A 279 -18.37 5.76 1.65
CA ARG A 279 -17.95 5.13 2.91
C ARG A 279 -17.55 3.65 2.76
N ASP A 280 -17.90 3.03 1.65
CA ASP A 280 -17.92 1.56 1.54
C ASP A 280 -16.79 0.98 0.66
N TYR A 281 -15.99 1.82 0.00
CA TYR A 281 -14.93 1.38 -0.92
C TYR A 281 -13.65 2.18 -0.70
N ARG A 282 -12.82 1.79 0.27
CA ARG A 282 -11.45 2.32 0.33
C ARG A 282 -10.62 1.65 -0.78
N ALA A 283 -9.90 2.45 -1.56
CA ALA A 283 -8.90 1.92 -2.49
C ALA A 283 -7.67 1.49 -1.68
N HIS A 284 -7.58 0.22 -1.32
CA HIS A 284 -6.56 -0.29 -0.40
C HIS A 284 -5.15 -0.28 -1.00
N ALA A 285 -5.02 -0.44 -2.32
CA ALA A 285 -3.74 -0.31 -3.02
C ALA A 285 -3.94 0.43 -4.36
N CYS A 286 -3.02 1.35 -4.64
CA CYS A 286 -2.83 1.95 -5.96
C CYS A 286 -1.46 1.48 -6.43
N SER A 287 -1.43 0.44 -7.24
CA SER A 287 -0.18 -0.07 -7.79
C SER A 287 0.03 0.53 -9.16
N TYR A 288 1.19 1.14 -9.38
CA TYR A 288 1.57 1.50 -10.74
C TYR A 288 1.89 0.22 -11.52
N VAL A 289 1.19 0.04 -12.63
CA VAL A 289 1.42 -1.04 -13.58
C VAL A 289 1.43 -0.40 -14.96
N PRO A 290 2.43 -0.66 -15.80
CA PRO A 290 2.58 0.01 -17.08
C PRO A 290 1.28 0.00 -17.89
N SER A 291 0.81 1.19 -18.26
CA SER A 291 -0.53 1.46 -18.84
C SER A 291 -1.03 0.54 -19.96
N LEU A 292 -0.13 -0.07 -20.73
CA LEU A 292 -0.49 -0.99 -21.81
C LEU A 292 -0.69 -2.43 -21.34
N MET A 293 -0.55 -2.71 -20.05
CA MET A 293 -0.79 -4.04 -19.51
C MET A 293 -2.28 -4.37 -19.53
N GLN A 294 -2.63 -5.37 -20.32
CA GLN A 294 -3.97 -5.91 -20.35
C GLN A 294 -4.21 -6.81 -19.14
N ILE A 295 -5.34 -6.60 -18.47
CA ILE A 295 -5.84 -7.54 -17.48
C ILE A 295 -6.46 -8.70 -18.24
N LYS A 296 -5.79 -9.86 -18.26
CA LYS A 296 -6.35 -11.08 -18.88
C LYS A 296 -7.71 -11.38 -18.26
N GLN A 297 -8.66 -11.81 -19.07
CA GLN A 297 -9.98 -12.21 -18.59
C GLN A 297 -9.99 -13.72 -18.32
N PRO A 298 -10.81 -14.20 -17.36
CA PRO A 298 -10.96 -15.63 -17.16
C PRO A 298 -11.47 -16.29 -18.46
N PRO A 299 -10.94 -17.47 -18.84
CA PRO A 299 -11.41 -18.16 -20.04
C PRO A 299 -12.89 -18.50 -19.91
N ALA A 300 -13.69 -18.12 -20.91
CA ALA A 300 -15.14 -18.36 -20.92
C ALA A 300 -15.45 -19.86 -20.76
N GLY A 301 -16.26 -20.22 -19.77
CA GLY A 301 -16.86 -21.56 -19.66
C GLY A 301 -16.08 -22.65 -18.93
N ARG A 302 -14.93 -22.37 -18.29
CA ARG A 302 -14.31 -23.38 -17.39
C ARG A 302 -14.75 -23.19 -15.94
N LYS A 303 -15.24 -24.28 -15.33
CA LYS A 303 -15.19 -24.45 -13.87
C LYS A 303 -13.73 -24.31 -13.44
N TRP A 304 -13.51 -23.68 -12.28
CA TRP A 304 -12.22 -23.46 -11.65
C TRP A 304 -11.31 -24.67 -11.89
N LYS A 305 -10.08 -24.45 -12.37
CA LYS A 305 -9.09 -25.53 -12.42
C LYS A 305 -9.05 -26.16 -11.03
N HIS A 306 -9.22 -27.48 -10.94
CA HIS A 306 -9.03 -28.20 -9.69
C HIS A 306 -7.69 -27.76 -9.09
N GLN A 307 -7.75 -27.12 -7.93
CA GLN A 307 -6.54 -26.88 -7.13
C GLN A 307 -5.92 -28.24 -6.84
N SER A 308 -4.60 -28.32 -6.82
CA SER A 308 -3.93 -29.56 -6.41
C SER A 308 -4.33 -29.93 -4.99
N ASP A 309 -4.36 -31.23 -4.69
CA ASP A 309 -4.73 -31.72 -3.36
C ASP A 309 -3.81 -31.12 -2.27
N SER A 310 -2.54 -30.89 -2.60
CA SER A 310 -1.59 -30.19 -1.73
C SER A 310 -2.00 -28.75 -1.41
N GLU A 311 -2.54 -28.02 -2.39
CA GLU A 311 -2.95 -26.63 -2.21
C GLU A 311 -4.22 -26.54 -1.38
N LYS A 312 -5.15 -27.48 -1.59
CA LYS A 312 -6.34 -27.63 -0.78
C LYS A 312 -6.00 -27.93 0.68
N LEU A 313 -5.06 -28.85 0.92
CA LEU A 313 -4.59 -29.19 2.27
C LEU A 313 -4.01 -27.97 3.00
N ARG A 314 -3.14 -27.19 2.32
CA ARG A 314 -2.56 -25.95 2.89
C ARG A 314 -3.65 -24.93 3.24
N TYR A 315 -4.62 -24.75 2.34
CA TYR A 315 -5.76 -23.88 2.58
C TYR A 315 -6.57 -24.34 3.80
N ASP A 316 -6.91 -25.63 3.89
CA ASP A 316 -7.72 -26.17 4.99
C ASP A 316 -7.00 -26.02 6.35
N GLN A 317 -5.67 -26.23 6.38
CA GLN A 317 -4.83 -26.01 7.56
C GLN A 317 -4.85 -24.54 8.00
N ASN A 318 -4.58 -23.60 7.09
CA ASN A 318 -4.58 -22.17 7.41
C ASN A 318 -5.97 -21.67 7.79
N LYS A 319 -7.03 -22.20 7.16
CA LYS A 319 -8.41 -21.87 7.50
C LYS A 319 -8.76 -22.34 8.91
N SER A 320 -8.30 -23.53 9.31
CA SER A 320 -8.48 -24.04 10.68
C SER A 320 -7.75 -23.17 11.69
N ARG A 321 -6.48 -22.81 11.44
CA ARG A 321 -5.70 -21.88 12.29
C ARG A 321 -6.42 -20.54 12.45
N LEU A 322 -6.94 -19.96 11.37
CA LEU A 322 -7.69 -18.70 11.40
C LEU A 322 -8.96 -18.80 12.26
N VAL A 323 -9.74 -19.87 12.11
CA VAL A 323 -10.96 -20.08 12.92
C VAL A 323 -10.62 -20.20 14.41
N SER A 324 -9.52 -20.87 14.75
CA SER A 324 -9.06 -20.98 16.14
C SER A 324 -8.62 -19.62 16.71
N LEU A 325 -7.90 -18.81 15.93
CA LEU A 325 -7.57 -17.43 16.30
C LEU A 325 -8.83 -16.59 16.51
N GLU A 326 -9.80 -16.69 15.61
CA GLU A 326 -11.06 -15.95 15.69
C GLU A 326 -11.83 -16.28 16.97
N LYS A 327 -11.95 -17.57 17.31
CA LYS A 327 -12.62 -18.03 18.54
C LYS A 327 -11.95 -17.49 19.82
N ARG A 328 -10.61 -17.55 19.90
CA ARG A 328 -9.87 -17.04 21.06
C ARG A 328 -10.07 -15.54 21.25
N ALA A 329 -9.97 -14.76 20.17
CA ALA A 329 -10.23 -13.32 20.23
C ALA A 329 -11.67 -13.00 20.69
N GLU A 330 -12.67 -13.81 20.30
CA GLU A 330 -14.04 -13.67 20.81
C GLU A 330 -14.22 -14.08 22.28
N GLU A 331 -13.39 -15.00 22.80
CA GLU A 331 -13.37 -15.41 24.21
C GLU A 331 -12.71 -14.34 25.09
N GLU A 332 -11.56 -13.82 24.68
CA GLU A 332 -10.86 -12.70 25.34
C GLU A 332 -11.75 -11.46 25.44
N MET A 333 -12.46 -11.10 24.37
CA MET A 333 -13.40 -9.97 24.38
C MET A 333 -14.60 -10.14 25.32
N ARG A 334 -14.96 -11.38 25.65
CA ARG A 334 -16.06 -11.67 26.59
C ARG A 334 -15.62 -11.55 28.05
N ASN A 335 -14.32 -11.43 28.34
CA ASN A 335 -13.78 -11.38 29.69
C ASN A 335 -13.31 -9.95 30.06
N PRO A 336 -14.01 -9.22 30.96
CA PRO A 336 -13.74 -7.80 31.22
C PRO A 336 -12.37 -7.49 31.83
N VAL A 337 -11.74 -8.46 32.49
CA VAL A 337 -10.45 -8.30 33.19
C VAL A 337 -9.28 -8.22 32.19
N ASP A 338 -9.35 -8.95 31.09
CA ASP A 338 -8.31 -8.99 30.06
C ASP A 338 -8.39 -7.79 29.10
N PHE A 339 -9.58 -7.22 28.92
CA PHE A 339 -9.80 -6.04 28.07
C PHE A 339 -9.05 -4.78 28.55
N LEU A 340 -8.97 -4.58 29.87
CA LEU A 340 -8.22 -3.47 30.48
C LEU A 340 -6.70 -3.67 30.35
N SER A 341 -6.23 -4.92 30.46
CA SER A 341 -4.82 -5.29 30.21
C SER A 341 -4.40 -4.99 28.77
N HIS A 342 -5.26 -5.34 27.80
CA HIS A 342 -4.95 -5.16 26.37
C HIS A 342 -5.00 -3.69 25.92
N CYS A 343 -5.88 -2.86 26.50
CA CYS A 343 -5.94 -1.43 26.19
C CYS A 343 -4.80 -0.60 26.81
N LEU A 344 -4.10 -1.13 27.82
CA LEU A 344 -2.95 -0.45 28.46
C LEU A 344 -1.60 -0.80 27.81
N ARG A 345 -1.58 -1.76 26.86
CA ARG A 345 -0.38 -2.19 26.12
C ARG A 345 -0.32 -1.69 24.67
N LEU A 346 -1.31 -0.91 24.24
CA LEU A 346 -1.31 -0.13 22.98
C LEU A 346 -1.16 1.36 23.33
#